data_AF-A0A482WBL5-F1
#
_entry.id   AF-A0A482WBL5-F1
#
_cell.length_a   1.000
_cell.length_b   1.000
_cell.length_c   1.000
_cell.angle_alpha   90.00
_cell.angle_beta   90.00
_cell.angle_gamma   90.00
#
_symmetry.space_group_name_H-M   'P 1'
#
loop_
_entity.id
_entity.type
_entity.pdbx_description
1 polymer ?
#
loop_
_entity_poly.entity_id
_entity_poly.type
_entity_poly.pdbx_seq_one_letter_code
_entity_poly.pdbx_strand_id
1 'polypeptide(L)'
;FGHFFNVPTISLISSINLPWGSDRVGNPDNPSYIPNYFVPSTTKMSLYERIENTLLLIASKFLYVRNLSKSLYTFFHSRASNRIAKEFFGPTLPTLEKLALNTSLILVNSHFSMNYARPTVPNFIEIGGLHIHEPKPLPKVVKFMFDGFTITKI
;
A
#
# COMPACT_ATOMS: atom_id res chain seq x y z
N PHE A 1 -11.67 -6.59 15.68
CA PHE A 1 -11.56 -7.97 16.22
C PHE A 1 -10.19 -8.29 16.81
N GLY A 2 -9.08 -8.15 16.08
CA GLY A 2 -7.74 -8.55 16.61
C GLY A 2 -7.36 -7.94 17.96
N HIS A 3 -7.67 -6.65 18.16
CA HIS A 3 -7.46 -5.97 19.45
C HIS A 3 -8.25 -6.59 20.62
N PHE A 4 -9.49 -7.02 20.40
CA PHE A 4 -10.34 -7.60 21.47
C PHE A 4 -9.89 -9.00 21.86
N PHE A 5 -9.52 -9.80 20.86
CA PHE A 5 -9.11 -11.19 21.08
C PHE A 5 -7.61 -11.33 21.37
N ASN A 6 -6.88 -10.21 21.42
CA ASN A 6 -5.43 -10.18 21.59
C ASN A 6 -4.69 -11.09 20.59
N VAL A 7 -5.11 -11.05 19.32
CA VAL A 7 -4.50 -11.84 18.24
C VAL A 7 -3.76 -10.94 17.24
N PRO A 8 -2.68 -11.45 16.61
CA PRO A 8 -1.97 -10.74 15.55
C PRO A 8 -2.92 -10.27 14.45
N THR A 9 -2.71 -9.07 13.93
CA THR A 9 -3.48 -8.56 12.80
C THR A 9 -2.65 -8.52 11.53
N ILE A 10 -3.24 -8.97 10.43
CA ILE A 10 -2.65 -8.97 9.11
C ILE A 10 -3.32 -7.87 8.29
N SER A 11 -2.54 -6.96 7.74
CA SER A 11 -3.03 -5.90 6.85
C SER A 11 -2.84 -6.31 5.40
N LEU A 12 -3.85 -6.05 4.56
CA LEU A 12 -3.75 -6.19 3.12
C LEU A 12 -3.61 -4.81 2.47
N ILE A 13 -2.66 -4.66 1.54
CA ILE A 13 -2.54 -3.51 0.66
C ILE A 13 -2.83 -4.01 -0.76
N SER A 14 -3.89 -3.49 -1.38
CA SER A 14 -4.33 -3.90 -2.72
C SER A 14 -3.47 -3.32 -3.85
N SER A 15 -2.60 -2.36 -3.54
CA SER A 15 -1.69 -1.67 -4.45
C SER A 15 -0.22 -1.92 -4.11
N ILE A 16 0.67 -1.17 -4.77
CA ILE A 16 2.02 -0.94 -4.24
C ILE A 16 1.97 -0.31 -2.84
N ASN A 17 3.02 -0.56 -2.06
CA ASN A 17 3.19 0.06 -0.75
C ASN A 17 3.36 1.58 -0.85
N LEU A 18 2.61 2.29 -0.01
CA LEU A 18 2.66 3.75 0.10
C LEU A 18 3.58 4.16 1.26
N PRO A 19 4.06 5.42 1.32
CA PRO A 19 5.07 5.86 2.29
C PRO A 19 4.77 5.58 3.77
N TRP A 20 3.49 5.45 4.14
CA TRP A 20 3.07 5.18 5.52
C TRP A 20 2.88 3.70 5.85
N GLY A 21 2.97 2.80 4.88
CA GLY A 21 2.83 1.37 5.10
C GLY A 21 4.05 0.77 5.79
N SER A 22 5.25 1.24 5.41
CA SER A 22 6.52 0.72 5.90
C SER A 22 6.70 0.86 7.41
N ASP A 23 6.33 2.03 7.95
CA ASP A 23 6.50 2.34 9.38
C ASP A 23 5.66 1.42 10.30
N ARG A 24 4.57 0.84 9.80
CA ARG A 24 3.66 -0.04 10.57
C ARG A 24 4.31 -1.36 10.97
N VAL A 25 5.35 -1.80 10.27
CA VAL A 25 6.08 -3.05 10.55
C VAL A 25 7.60 -2.85 10.62
N GLY A 26 8.06 -1.60 10.69
CA GLY A 26 9.48 -1.26 10.74
C GLY A 26 10.24 -1.61 9.46
N ASN A 27 9.56 -1.58 8.31
CA ASN A 27 10.19 -1.85 7.02
C ASN A 27 11.10 -0.68 6.61
N PRO A 28 12.39 -0.91 6.23
CA PRO A 28 13.29 0.17 5.84
C PRO A 28 12.84 0.88 4.55
N ASP A 29 12.86 2.21 4.55
CA ASP A 29 12.44 3.03 3.40
C ASP A 29 13.37 4.23 3.14
N ASN A 30 14.68 3.96 3.09
CA ASN A 30 15.71 4.99 2.92
C ASN A 30 15.56 5.77 1.59
N PRO A 31 15.30 7.10 1.64
CA PRO A 31 15.03 7.92 0.46
C PRO A 31 16.28 8.20 -0.40
N SER A 32 17.48 7.83 0.05
CA SER A 32 18.70 8.02 -0.74
C SER A 32 18.79 7.07 -1.93
N TYR A 33 18.11 5.93 -1.89
CA TYR A 33 18.10 4.92 -2.97
C TYR A 33 16.72 4.32 -3.27
N ILE A 34 15.73 4.52 -2.40
CA ILE A 34 14.33 4.12 -2.65
C ILE A 34 13.56 5.35 -3.12
N PRO A 35 13.14 5.41 -4.39
CA PRO A 35 12.29 6.49 -4.85
C PRO A 35 10.90 6.39 -4.21
N ASN A 36 10.38 7.53 -3.78
CA ASN A 36 9.01 7.64 -3.29
C ASN A 36 8.04 7.49 -4.47
N TYR A 37 6.91 6.81 -4.23
CA TYR A 37 5.85 6.62 -5.21
C TYR A 37 5.35 7.93 -5.85
N PHE A 38 5.41 9.05 -5.11
CA PHE A 38 4.92 10.35 -5.58
C PHE A 38 5.91 11.12 -6.46
N VAL A 39 7.12 10.60 -6.70
CA VAL A 39 8.17 11.26 -7.47
C VAL A 39 8.52 10.41 -8.69
N PRO A 40 8.66 11.00 -9.89
CA PRO A 40 9.13 10.29 -11.07
C PRO A 40 10.65 10.02 -11.00
N SER A 41 11.14 9.48 -9.88
CA SER A 41 12.54 9.13 -9.67
C SER A 41 12.79 7.64 -9.86
N THR A 42 14.03 7.30 -10.18
CA THR A 42 14.49 5.91 -10.29
C THR A 42 15.41 5.56 -9.12
N THR A 43 16.01 4.37 -9.11
CA THR A 43 17.10 4.04 -8.17
C THR A 43 18.37 4.85 -8.42
N LYS A 44 18.53 5.42 -9.62
CA LYS A 44 19.66 6.27 -9.98
C LYS A 44 19.24 7.74 -9.85
N MET A 45 19.34 8.26 -8.62
CA MET A 45 19.09 9.68 -8.31
C MET A 45 20.40 10.44 -8.10
N SER A 46 20.46 11.64 -8.67
CA SER A 46 21.42 12.70 -8.32
C SER A 46 21.22 13.17 -6.88
N LEU A 47 22.18 13.93 -6.35
CA LEU A 47 22.07 14.48 -4.99
C LEU A 47 20.82 15.37 -4.83
N TYR A 48 20.50 16.17 -5.84
CA TYR A 48 19.32 17.04 -5.84
C TYR A 48 18.03 16.22 -5.78
N GLU A 49 17.89 15.22 -6.65
CA GLU A 49 16.72 14.32 -6.65
C GLU A 49 16.60 13.55 -5.32
N ARG A 50 17.72 13.17 -4.69
CA ARG A 50 17.69 12.54 -3.35
C ARG A 50 17.16 13.50 -2.28
N ILE A 51 17.54 14.78 -2.35
CA ILE A 51 17.03 15.81 -1.43
C ILE A 51 15.53 15.99 -1.64
N GLU A 52 15.10 16.14 -2.89
CA GLU A 52 13.68 16.26 -3.24
C GLU A 52 12.88 15.03 -2.76
N ASN A 53 13.36 13.83 -3.08
CA ASN A 53 12.75 12.57 -2.66
C ASN A 53 12.67 12.45 -1.12
N THR A 54 13.72 12.88 -0.41
CA THR A 54 13.75 12.89 1.06
C THR A 54 12.74 13.88 1.64
N LEU A 55 12.71 15.10 1.13
CA LEU A 55 11.76 16.13 1.57
C LEU A 55 10.32 15.70 1.30
N LEU A 56 10.05 15.09 0.15
CA LEU A 56 8.74 14.57 -0.20
C LEU A 56 8.35 13.34 0.63
N LEU A 57 9.30 12.46 0.97
CA LEU A 57 9.05 11.36 1.91
C LEU A 57 8.69 11.89 3.29
N ILE A 58 9.48 12.80 3.84
CA ILE A 58 9.23 13.43 5.14
C ILE A 58 7.90 14.16 5.12
N ALA A 59 7.63 14.96 4.09
CA ALA A 59 6.36 15.67 3.94
C ALA A 59 5.18 14.70 3.82
N SER A 60 5.31 13.62 3.05
CA SER A 60 4.25 12.61 2.90
C SER A 60 3.96 11.89 4.22
N LYS A 61 5.00 11.46 4.94
CA LYS A 61 4.85 10.83 6.27
C LYS A 61 4.31 11.81 7.29
N PHE A 62 4.82 13.04 7.31
CA PHE A 62 4.35 14.09 8.22
C PHE A 62 2.91 14.48 7.92
N LEU A 63 2.53 14.66 6.65
CA LEU A 63 1.15 14.91 6.24
C LEU A 63 0.28 13.70 6.57
N TYR A 64 0.74 12.47 6.39
CA TYR A 64 -0.02 11.29 6.80
C TYR A 64 -0.23 11.29 8.33
N VAL A 65 0.84 11.30 9.12
CA VAL A 65 0.80 11.31 10.60
C VAL A 65 0.04 12.52 11.15
N ARG A 66 0.23 13.70 10.58
CA ARG A 66 -0.43 14.93 11.03
C ARG A 66 -1.86 15.03 10.51
N ASN A 67 -2.21 14.53 9.33
CA ASN A 67 -3.60 14.44 8.89
C ASN A 67 -4.36 13.30 9.57
N LEU A 68 -3.68 12.27 10.11
CA LEU A 68 -4.25 11.34 11.09
C LEU A 68 -4.58 12.07 12.40
N SER A 69 -3.78 13.09 12.77
CA SER A 69 -3.88 13.78 14.06
C SER A 69 -4.63 15.13 14.07
N LYS A 70 -4.74 15.84 12.94
CA LYS A 70 -5.29 17.21 12.84
C LYS A 70 -5.86 17.49 11.42
N SER A 71 -7.16 17.26 11.27
CA SER A 71 -8.11 18.15 10.57
C SER A 71 -8.57 17.92 9.12
N LEU A 72 -7.89 17.22 8.21
CA LEU A 72 -8.45 16.98 6.85
C LEU A 72 -8.75 15.50 6.57
N TYR A 73 -7.78 14.61 6.74
CA TYR A 73 -8.00 13.17 6.61
C TYR A 73 -8.84 12.60 7.77
N THR A 74 -8.57 13.03 9.02
CA THR A 74 -9.44 12.75 10.17
C THR A 74 -10.86 13.29 9.97
N PHE A 75 -11.03 14.46 9.37
CA PHE A 75 -12.34 15.10 9.23
C PHE A 75 -13.23 14.39 8.20
N PHE A 76 -12.69 14.03 7.04
CA PHE A 76 -13.49 13.41 5.97
C PHE A 76 -13.57 11.88 6.05
N HIS A 77 -12.51 11.18 6.47
CA HIS A 77 -12.46 9.71 6.38
C HIS A 77 -12.42 9.03 7.74
N SER A 78 -11.57 9.51 8.65
CA SER A 78 -11.30 8.77 9.88
C SER A 78 -12.31 9.01 11.00
N ARG A 79 -12.92 10.21 11.15
CA ARG A 79 -13.91 10.47 12.21
C ARG A 79 -15.18 9.66 12.04
N ALA A 80 -15.72 9.60 10.83
CA ALA A 80 -16.89 8.78 10.55
C ALA A 80 -16.58 7.30 10.81
N SER A 81 -15.45 6.81 10.31
CA SER A 81 -15.01 5.42 10.51
C SER A 81 -14.74 5.09 11.97
N ASN A 82 -14.08 5.97 12.71
CA ASN A 82 -13.83 5.83 14.16
C ASN A 82 -15.14 5.89 14.96
N ARG A 83 -16.08 6.77 14.58
CA ARG A 83 -17.40 6.85 15.21
C ARG A 83 -18.16 5.54 15.03
N ILE A 84 -18.25 5.07 13.79
CA ILE A 84 -18.90 3.80 13.45
C ILE A 84 -18.21 2.65 14.20
N ALA A 85 -16.88 2.59 14.18
CA ALA A 85 -16.14 1.54 14.89
C ALA A 85 -16.45 1.55 16.40
N LYS A 86 -16.51 2.73 17.03
CA LYS A 86 -16.88 2.84 18.45
C LYS A 86 -18.35 2.52 18.72
N GLU A 87 -19.24 2.77 17.77
CA GLU A 87 -20.67 2.42 17.86
C GLU A 87 -20.85 0.89 17.92
N PHE A 88 -20.11 0.14 17.08
CA PHE A 88 -20.20 -1.32 17.03
C PHE A 88 -19.34 -2.05 18.09
N PHE A 89 -18.18 -1.49 18.44
CA PHE A 89 -17.19 -2.15 19.30
C PHE A 89 -17.01 -1.50 20.67
N GLY A 90 -17.76 -0.45 20.97
CA GLY A 90 -17.75 0.26 22.24
C GLY A 90 -16.79 1.45 22.31
N PRO A 91 -17.02 2.37 23.27
CA PRO A 91 -16.28 3.63 23.38
C PRO A 91 -14.81 3.46 23.79
N THR A 92 -14.46 2.32 24.37
CA THR A 92 -13.09 1.97 24.80
C THR A 92 -12.18 1.58 23.63
N LEU A 93 -12.73 1.35 22.44
CA LEU A 93 -11.95 1.02 21.25
C LEU A 93 -10.91 2.13 20.96
N PRO A 94 -9.62 1.77 20.82
CA PRO A 94 -8.60 2.69 20.32
C PRO A 94 -8.97 3.22 18.94
N THR A 95 -8.38 4.35 18.55
CA THR A 95 -8.65 4.87 17.21
C THR A 95 -8.13 3.90 16.14
N LEU A 96 -8.80 3.85 14.98
CA LEU A 96 -8.44 2.98 13.87
C LEU A 96 -6.98 3.16 13.43
N GLU A 97 -6.43 4.36 13.59
CA GLU A 97 -5.03 4.71 13.36
C GLU A 97 -4.10 3.97 14.32
N LYS A 98 -4.42 3.99 15.62
CA LYS A 98 -3.65 3.27 16.63
C LYS A 98 -3.74 1.77 16.43
N LEU A 99 -4.88 1.27 15.97
CA LEU A 99 -5.06 -0.14 15.59
C LEU A 99 -4.26 -0.49 14.34
N ALA A 100 -4.21 0.40 13.34
CA ALA A 100 -3.41 0.20 12.13
C ALA A 100 -1.91 0.14 12.43
N LEU A 101 -1.42 0.88 13.43
CA LEU A 101 -0.03 0.76 13.90
C LEU A 101 0.25 -0.57 14.61
N ASN A 102 -0.76 -1.26 15.12
CA ASN A 102 -0.64 -2.58 15.75
C ASN A 102 -0.79 -3.73 14.73
N THR A 103 -0.09 -3.62 13.60
CA THR A 103 -0.10 -4.63 12.54
C THR A 103 1.09 -5.55 12.67
N SER A 104 0.85 -6.86 12.67
CA SER A 104 1.91 -7.88 12.82
C SER A 104 2.52 -8.29 11.47
N LEU A 105 1.72 -8.24 10.40
CA LEU A 105 2.13 -8.63 9.05
C LEU A 105 1.42 -7.75 8.02
N ILE A 106 2.14 -7.34 6.98
CA ILE A 106 1.57 -6.69 5.82
C ILE A 106 1.73 -7.60 4.61
N LEU A 107 0.60 -7.87 3.97
CA LEU A 107 0.49 -8.51 2.67
C LEU A 107 0.27 -7.42 1.62
N VAL A 108 1.17 -7.27 0.67
CA VAL A 108 1.11 -6.23 -0.36
C VAL A 108 0.91 -6.87 -1.73
N ASN A 109 -0.12 -6.45 -2.46
CA ASN A 109 -0.36 -6.88 -3.84
C ASN A 109 0.63 -6.18 -4.79
N SER A 110 1.89 -6.59 -4.67
CA SER A 110 3.01 -6.16 -5.49
C SER A 110 3.97 -7.34 -5.66
N HIS A 111 4.99 -7.18 -6.49
CA HIS A 111 6.00 -8.21 -6.71
C HIS A 111 7.37 -7.58 -6.95
N PHE A 112 8.43 -8.22 -6.46
CA PHE A 112 9.79 -7.68 -6.50
C PHE A 112 10.30 -7.51 -7.93
N SER A 113 9.78 -8.30 -8.88
CA SER A 113 10.14 -8.19 -10.31
C SER A 113 9.54 -6.97 -11.00
N MET A 114 8.52 -6.34 -10.41
CA MET A 114 7.86 -5.16 -10.96
C MET A 114 8.38 -3.85 -10.37
N ASN A 115 9.17 -3.93 -9.31
CA ASN A 115 9.66 -2.78 -8.56
C ASN A 115 11.18 -2.78 -8.48
N TYR A 116 11.72 -1.67 -8.02
CA TYR A 116 13.14 -1.59 -7.69
C TYR A 116 13.50 -2.47 -6.50
N ALA A 117 14.71 -3.04 -6.54
CA ALA A 117 15.27 -3.80 -5.43
C ALA A 117 15.33 -2.93 -4.16
N ARG A 118 14.73 -3.42 -3.09
CA ARG A 118 14.71 -2.78 -1.78
C ARG A 118 14.79 -3.84 -0.67
N PRO A 119 15.39 -3.50 0.48
CA PRO A 119 15.30 -4.36 1.66
C PRO A 119 13.84 -4.48 2.11
N THR A 120 13.45 -5.68 2.54
CA THR A 120 12.15 -5.93 3.17
C THR A 120 12.34 -6.71 4.46
N VAL A 121 11.48 -6.45 5.44
CA VAL A 121 11.43 -7.23 6.69
C VAL A 121 10.55 -8.47 6.51
N PRO A 122 10.73 -9.55 7.31
CA PRO A 122 9.88 -10.74 7.23
C PRO A 122 8.38 -10.46 7.40
N ASN A 123 8.03 -9.38 8.08
CA ASN A 123 6.65 -8.95 8.32
C ASN A 123 6.05 -8.15 7.14
N PHE A 124 6.74 -8.09 6.01
CA PHE A 124 6.30 -7.43 4.79
C PHE A 124 6.43 -8.41 3.62
N ILE A 125 5.29 -8.97 3.18
CA ILE A 125 5.26 -10.02 2.16
C ILE A 125 4.55 -9.50 0.92
N GLU A 126 5.22 -9.66 -0.22
CA GLU A 126 4.69 -9.31 -1.54
C GLU A 126 3.92 -10.50 -2.14
N ILE A 127 2.62 -10.31 -2.38
CA ILE A 127 1.67 -11.31 -2.90
C ILE A 127 0.93 -10.78 -4.14
N GLY A 128 1.71 -10.44 -5.16
CA GLY A 128 1.19 -9.92 -6.42
C GLY A 128 0.20 -10.86 -7.11
N GLY A 129 -0.76 -10.27 -7.83
CA GLY A 129 -1.74 -11.03 -8.63
C GLY A 129 -2.95 -11.52 -7.84
N LEU A 130 -3.19 -10.98 -6.64
CA LEU A 130 -4.29 -11.40 -5.75
C LEU A 130 -5.69 -11.28 -6.37
N HIS A 131 -5.83 -10.44 -7.39
CA HIS A 131 -7.08 -10.19 -8.12
C HIS A 131 -7.17 -10.98 -9.44
N ILE A 132 -6.12 -11.71 -9.81
CA ILE A 132 -6.07 -12.47 -11.06
C ILE A 132 -6.82 -13.78 -10.85
N HIS A 133 -7.96 -13.91 -11.53
CA HIS A 133 -8.73 -15.14 -11.59
C HIS A 133 -8.47 -15.87 -12.91
N GLU A 134 -8.92 -17.13 -12.99
CA GLU A 134 -8.92 -17.85 -14.26
C GLU A 134 -9.64 -17.03 -15.35
N PRO A 135 -9.02 -16.88 -16.54
CA PRO A 135 -9.59 -16.06 -17.59
C PRO A 135 -10.92 -16.66 -18.05
N LYS A 136 -11.96 -15.82 -18.10
CA LYS A 136 -13.24 -16.20 -18.69
C LYS A 136 -13.09 -16.30 -20.21
N PRO A 137 -13.85 -17.19 -20.88
CA PRO A 137 -13.84 -17.26 -22.33
C PRO A 137 -14.15 -15.90 -22.96
N LEU A 138 -13.41 -15.54 -24.01
CA LEU A 138 -13.66 -14.31 -24.76
C LEU A 138 -15.08 -14.34 -25.37
N PRO A 139 -15.81 -13.22 -25.36
CA PRO A 139 -17.04 -13.10 -26.14
C PRO A 139 -16.78 -13.46 -27.61
N LYS A 140 -17.72 -14.17 -28.26
CA LYS A 140 -17.55 -14.73 -29.62
C LYS A 140 -17.06 -13.70 -30.64
N VAL A 141 -17.57 -12.47 -30.59
CA VAL A 141 -17.17 -11.37 -31.48
C VAL A 141 -15.70 -10.98 -31.31
N VAL A 142 -15.24 -10.90 -30.06
CA VAL A 142 -13.85 -10.54 -29.73
C VAL A 142 -12.92 -11.69 -30.12
N LYS A 143 -13.33 -12.93 -29.84
CA LYS A 143 -12.60 -14.13 -30.26
C LYS A 143 -12.45 -14.20 -31.79
N PHE A 144 -13.53 -13.95 -32.54
CA PHE A 144 -13.50 -13.92 -34.01
C PHE A 144 -12.56 -12.85 -34.56
N MET A 145 -12.55 -11.65 -33.97
CA MET A 145 -11.60 -10.61 -34.36
C MET A 145 -10.15 -11.06 -34.15
N PHE A 146 -9.79 -11.56 -32.96
CA PHE A 146 -8.42 -12.00 -32.66
C PHE A 146 -7.99 -13.23 -33.47
N ASP A 147 -8.88 -14.20 -33.67
CA ASP A 147 -8.61 -15.37 -34.51
C ASP A 147 -8.37 -14.94 -35.97
N GLY A 148 -9.06 -13.91 -36.47
CA GLY A 148 -8.85 -13.32 -37.80
C GLY A 148 -7.55 -12.54 -37.97
N PHE A 149 -6.94 -12.05 -36.87
CA PHE A 149 -5.62 -11.40 -36.88
C PHE A 149 -4.45 -12.37 -36.77
N THR A 150 -4.70 -13.67 -36.54
CA THR A 150 -3.63 -14.69 -36.44
C THR A 150 -3.17 -15.17 -37.82
N ILE A 151 -3.02 -14.25 -38.77
CA ILE A 151 -2.38 -14.52 -40.06
C ILE A 151 -0.87 -14.35 -39.87
N THR A 152 -0.14 -15.40 -40.22
CA THR A 152 1.33 -15.54 -40.26
C THR A 152 1.99 -15.97 -38.95
N LYS A 153 2.02 -17.30 -38.74
CA LYS A 153 3.20 -17.94 -38.15
C LYS A 153 4.39 -17.58 -39.04
N ILE A 154 5.38 -16.88 -38.49
CA ILE A 154 6.74 -16.86 -39.02
C ILE A 154 7.43 -18.13 -38.53
#